data_AF-A0AAD5V566-F1
#
_entry.id   AF-A0AAD5V566-F1
#
_cell.length_a   1.000
_cell.length_b   1.000
_cell.length_c   1.000
_cell.angle_alpha   90.00
_cell.angle_beta   90.00
_cell.angle_gamma   90.00
#
_symmetry.space_group_name_H-M   'P 1'
#
loop_
_entity.id
_entity.type
_entity.pdbx_description
1 polymer ?
#
loop_
_entity_poly.entity_id
_entity_poly.type
_entity_poly.pdbx_seq_one_letter_code
_entity_poly.pdbx_strand_id
1 'polypeptide(L)'
;MAHFLSESGTLVKELWPPGLSQLLMATEVGSSEEQDWVPRDEEELHNWGFVGRKIGSHDRTRRHALLYIENGVTSARTQVSVRVQGFVERATLATLGNWRGSEAHAPKAIQSIVLGPGRDGATVFAQQLSAIAILKGYIRRQIGYTGGTDAETSELYLQRRVFARVREGEEYVVLAPAEDPSADAAKIRARWAVSSRVQIGRMTGEGKIARCAHYLIRPGDFVEAIITFDIATYGTGNERACQVHLALEQLVQIESRKEKITEKEKGERLITKGFVFDDDSEGYEAETNEIQNGEGPSKGDEVEMLGSYCSKDSMLSKRMLPFPGIMIAEVFESMEFVELARLAAPGSHFQDIARMVLHLRYNRMIERFYPRAMDLRRKLNETSSVISGSLVLEYALYGLPWMCNDMDIFTREDCADEWEEFFTKVGYVRVRGDKAERKKEDGEEDDESDYNPNVKEIRTLTRKPRGTLVDIIISDTPNVLKPVVGFWNSCLQNFATFDTFTFAYPRNTFSQKGHVTRMWRQDYRVPYLVEKYIARGITIATPRRIPYHMQRHPFVRRHFDDHFSWSLNISSGRAGDEFDKADMGELAAADGDLQGIGWCDVGVLLF
;
A
#
# COMPACT_ATOMS: atom_id res chain seq x y z
N MET A 1 -30.03 -7.02 -17.60
CA MET A 1 -28.86 -7.28 -16.70
C MET A 1 -29.41 -7.33 -15.30
N ALA A 2 -29.02 -8.30 -14.48
CA ALA A 2 -29.80 -8.59 -13.28
C ALA A 2 -29.38 -7.79 -12.04
N HIS A 3 -30.36 -7.44 -11.20
CA HIS A 3 -30.22 -6.75 -9.92
C HIS A 3 -30.80 -7.61 -8.78
N PHE A 4 -30.24 -7.48 -7.58
CA PHE A 4 -30.79 -8.15 -6.40
C PHE A 4 -31.93 -7.36 -5.76
N LEU A 5 -32.91 -8.09 -5.25
CA LEU A 5 -33.99 -7.59 -4.40
C LEU A 5 -33.71 -7.96 -2.94
N SER A 6 -34.06 -7.05 -2.04
CA SER A 6 -34.08 -7.29 -0.60
C SER A 6 -35.25 -8.18 -0.19
N GLU A 7 -35.32 -8.55 1.09
CA GLU A 7 -36.49 -9.25 1.65
C GLU A 7 -37.78 -8.42 1.53
N SER A 8 -37.68 -7.09 1.55
CA SER A 8 -38.82 -6.17 1.35
C SER A 8 -39.21 -5.97 -0.12
N GLY A 9 -38.49 -6.56 -1.07
CA GLY A 9 -38.70 -6.34 -2.50
C GLY A 9 -38.13 -5.01 -3.01
N THR A 10 -37.29 -4.34 -2.23
CA THR A 10 -36.58 -3.12 -2.64
C THR A 10 -35.28 -3.51 -3.35
N LEU A 11 -34.81 -2.72 -4.32
CA LEU A 11 -33.53 -3.03 -4.96
C LEU A 11 -32.40 -2.86 -3.96
N VAL A 12 -31.52 -3.85 -3.85
CA VAL A 12 -30.42 -3.82 -2.87
C VAL A 12 -29.50 -2.61 -3.11
N LYS A 13 -29.37 -2.15 -4.36
CA LYS A 13 -28.62 -0.93 -4.71
C LYS A 13 -29.19 0.35 -4.08
N GLU A 14 -30.49 0.36 -3.75
CA GLU A 14 -31.17 1.51 -3.14
C GLU A 14 -31.01 1.54 -1.61
N LEU A 15 -30.62 0.42 -1.02
CA LEU A 15 -30.49 0.30 0.43
C LEU A 15 -29.16 0.84 0.98
N TRP A 16 -28.19 1.16 0.11
CA TRP A 16 -26.97 1.83 0.52
C TRP A 16 -27.25 3.21 1.12
N PRO A 17 -26.40 3.69 2.06
CA PRO A 17 -26.56 5.01 2.64
C PRO A 17 -26.78 6.11 1.58
N PRO A 18 -27.64 7.11 1.87
CA PRO A 18 -27.92 8.21 0.94
C PRO A 18 -26.63 8.86 0.43
N GLY A 19 -26.62 9.20 -0.86
CA GLY A 19 -25.46 9.74 -1.57
C GLY A 19 -24.68 8.71 -2.39
N LEU A 20 -24.61 7.45 -1.95
CA LEU A 20 -23.94 6.37 -2.70
C LEU A 20 -24.82 5.82 -3.84
N SER A 21 -26.12 5.67 -3.58
CA SER A 21 -27.09 5.02 -4.47
C SER A 21 -27.71 5.96 -5.52
N GLN A 22 -27.86 7.24 -5.18
CA GLN A 22 -28.62 8.22 -5.99
C GLN A 22 -28.00 8.48 -7.37
N LEU A 23 -26.67 8.43 -7.46
CA LEU A 23 -25.95 8.73 -8.69
C LEU A 23 -26.16 7.67 -9.79
N LEU A 24 -26.53 6.44 -9.41
CA LEU A 24 -26.79 5.34 -10.35
C LEU A 24 -28.19 5.41 -10.96
N MET A 25 -29.17 5.92 -10.20
CA MET A 25 -30.59 5.87 -10.58
C MET A 25 -30.91 6.77 -11.79
N ALA A 26 -30.12 7.81 -12.02
CA ALA A 26 -30.30 8.73 -13.14
C ALA A 26 -30.12 8.06 -14.52
N THR A 27 -29.46 6.90 -14.58
CA THR A 27 -29.07 6.23 -15.84
C THR A 27 -30.06 5.15 -16.28
N GLU A 28 -30.99 4.72 -15.40
CA GLU A 28 -31.78 3.49 -15.58
C GLU A 28 -33.30 3.71 -15.56
N VAL A 29 -33.78 4.89 -15.97
CA VAL A 29 -35.23 5.19 -16.07
C VAL A 29 -35.84 4.58 -17.35
N GLY A 30 -35.57 3.30 -17.60
CA GLY A 30 -36.26 2.46 -18.57
C GLY A 30 -37.02 1.38 -17.83
N SER A 31 -38.18 0.95 -18.33
CA SER A 31 -38.99 -0.12 -17.73
C SER A 31 -38.16 -1.38 -17.52
N SER A 32 -37.72 -1.64 -16.28
CA SER A 32 -37.09 -2.90 -15.93
C SER A 32 -38.12 -4.01 -16.07
N GLU A 33 -37.78 -5.03 -16.86
CA GLU A 33 -38.63 -6.21 -17.04
C GLU A 33 -38.40 -7.17 -15.87
N GLU A 34 -39.34 -8.09 -15.61
CA GLU A 34 -39.21 -9.09 -14.54
C GLU A 34 -37.92 -9.92 -14.64
N GLN A 35 -37.37 -10.08 -15.85
CA GLN A 35 -36.12 -10.77 -16.11
C GLN A 35 -34.86 -10.05 -15.57
N ASP A 36 -34.95 -8.75 -15.25
CA ASP A 36 -33.84 -7.98 -14.69
C ASP A 36 -33.68 -8.16 -13.18
N TRP A 37 -34.52 -8.98 -12.53
CA TRP A 37 -34.45 -9.23 -11.10
C TRP A 37 -33.91 -10.64 -10.82
N VAL A 38 -32.91 -10.74 -9.95
CA VAL A 38 -32.45 -12.04 -9.45
C VAL A 38 -33.51 -12.57 -8.47
N PRO A 39 -34.11 -13.74 -8.75
CA PRO A 39 -35.07 -14.34 -7.84
C PRO A 39 -34.46 -14.75 -6.51
N ARG A 40 -35.30 -14.79 -5.48
CA ARG A 40 -34.85 -14.98 -4.09
C ARG A 40 -34.89 -16.43 -3.64
N ASP A 41 -35.72 -17.23 -4.26
CA ASP A 41 -35.81 -18.66 -3.99
C ASP A 41 -35.42 -19.50 -5.20
N GLU A 42 -35.21 -20.79 -4.93
CA GLU A 42 -34.76 -21.73 -5.93
C GLU A 42 -35.84 -22.03 -6.98
N GLU A 43 -37.11 -22.01 -6.61
CA GLU A 43 -38.23 -22.32 -7.52
C GLU A 43 -38.36 -21.22 -8.59
N GLU A 44 -38.29 -19.96 -8.18
CA GLU A 44 -38.26 -18.84 -9.10
C GLU A 44 -36.99 -18.85 -9.98
N LEU A 45 -35.84 -19.26 -9.43
CA LEU A 45 -34.59 -19.40 -10.20
C LEU A 45 -34.71 -20.42 -11.35
N HIS A 46 -35.52 -21.47 -11.20
CA HIS A 46 -35.78 -22.41 -12.29
C HIS A 46 -36.54 -21.79 -13.46
N ASN A 47 -37.43 -20.83 -13.17
CA ASN A 47 -38.18 -20.12 -14.21
C ASN A 47 -37.37 -18.97 -14.82
N TRP A 48 -36.46 -18.38 -14.04
CA TRP A 48 -35.65 -17.25 -14.45
C TRP A 48 -34.43 -17.61 -15.30
N GLY A 49 -33.74 -18.70 -14.98
CA GLY A 49 -32.51 -19.09 -15.67
C GLY A 49 -32.25 -20.59 -15.62
N PHE A 50 -31.24 -21.03 -16.38
CA PHE A 50 -30.78 -22.41 -16.37
C PHE A 50 -29.27 -22.49 -16.60
N VAL A 51 -28.64 -23.57 -16.15
CA VAL A 51 -27.21 -23.80 -16.39
C VAL A 51 -27.04 -24.62 -17.67
N GLY A 52 -26.53 -23.96 -18.72
CA GLY A 52 -26.35 -24.55 -20.04
C GLY A 52 -24.88 -24.68 -20.44
N ARG A 53 -24.66 -25.16 -21.66
CA ARG A 53 -23.33 -25.12 -22.30
C ARG A 53 -23.01 -23.69 -22.71
N LYS A 54 -21.86 -23.17 -22.28
CA LYS A 54 -21.35 -21.86 -22.68
C LYS A 54 -21.01 -21.87 -24.18
N ILE A 55 -21.65 -20.96 -24.92
CA ILE A 55 -21.42 -20.79 -26.36
C ILE A 55 -19.96 -20.35 -26.58
N GLY A 56 -19.27 -20.96 -27.55
CA GLY A 56 -17.86 -20.65 -27.86
C GLY A 56 -16.84 -21.13 -26.83
N SER A 57 -17.24 -21.78 -25.73
CA SER A 57 -16.26 -22.31 -24.78
C SER A 57 -15.68 -23.63 -25.27
N HIS A 58 -14.37 -23.65 -25.52
CA HIS A 58 -13.62 -24.90 -25.72
C HIS A 58 -12.77 -25.32 -24.52
N ASP A 59 -12.80 -24.56 -23.41
CA ASP A 59 -12.23 -25.04 -22.15
C ASP A 59 -13.17 -26.11 -21.57
N ARG A 60 -12.72 -27.38 -21.64
CA ARG A 60 -13.51 -28.52 -21.14
C ARG A 60 -13.86 -28.39 -19.66
N THR A 61 -13.02 -27.70 -18.89
CA THR A 61 -13.26 -27.46 -17.47
C THR A 61 -14.29 -26.34 -17.24
N ARG A 62 -14.53 -25.46 -18.23
CA ARG A 62 -15.40 -24.28 -18.11
C ARG A 62 -16.44 -24.23 -19.23
N ARG A 63 -17.07 -25.37 -19.47
CA ARG A 63 -18.05 -25.55 -20.54
C ARG A 63 -19.46 -25.08 -20.16
N HIS A 64 -19.69 -24.70 -18.92
CA HIS A 64 -21.00 -24.33 -18.39
C HIS A 64 -21.10 -22.82 -18.16
N ALA A 65 -22.29 -22.26 -18.32
CA ALA A 65 -22.64 -20.88 -17.97
C ALA A 65 -24.07 -20.84 -17.44
N LEU A 66 -24.37 -19.88 -16.57
CA LEU A 66 -25.74 -19.53 -16.23
C LEU A 66 -26.32 -18.69 -17.38
N LEU A 67 -27.44 -19.13 -17.94
CA LEU A 67 -28.08 -18.56 -19.12
C LEU A 67 -29.55 -18.26 -18.80
N TYR A 68 -30.13 -17.25 -19.45
CA TYR A 68 -31.57 -17.06 -19.53
C TYR A 68 -32.06 -17.19 -20.97
N ILE A 69 -33.35 -17.48 -21.15
CA ILE A 69 -34.02 -17.53 -22.45
C ILE A 69 -34.65 -16.16 -22.69
N GLU A 70 -34.29 -15.52 -23.79
CA GLU A 70 -34.87 -14.22 -24.14
C GLU A 70 -36.36 -14.38 -24.50
N ASN A 71 -37.21 -13.56 -23.88
CA ASN A 71 -38.67 -13.62 -24.05
C ASN A 71 -39.05 -13.63 -25.54
N GLY A 72 -39.67 -14.71 -26.01
CA GLY A 72 -40.16 -14.86 -27.39
C GLY A 72 -39.17 -15.46 -28.40
N VAL A 73 -37.90 -15.72 -28.02
CA VAL A 73 -36.91 -16.35 -28.91
C VAL A 73 -36.30 -17.59 -28.25
N THR A 74 -36.88 -18.75 -28.52
CA THR A 74 -36.48 -20.04 -27.91
C THR A 74 -35.02 -20.45 -28.17
N SER A 75 -34.35 -19.85 -29.16
CA SER A 75 -32.96 -20.14 -29.51
C SER A 75 -31.92 -19.15 -28.97
N ALA A 76 -32.33 -17.94 -28.58
CA ALA A 76 -31.39 -16.92 -28.10
C ALA A 76 -31.08 -17.18 -26.63
N ARG A 77 -29.81 -17.47 -26.34
CA ARG A 77 -29.31 -17.75 -24.99
C ARG A 77 -28.28 -16.70 -24.63
N THR A 78 -28.57 -15.91 -23.61
CA THR A 78 -27.68 -14.86 -23.13
C THR A 78 -27.09 -15.26 -21.79
N GLN A 79 -25.78 -15.03 -21.62
CA GLN A 79 -25.12 -15.29 -20.35
C GLN A 79 -25.62 -14.29 -19.30
N VAL A 80 -26.07 -14.80 -18.17
CA VAL A 80 -26.51 -13.98 -17.04
C VAL A 80 -25.33 -13.16 -16.51
N SER A 81 -25.55 -11.85 -16.42
CA SER A 81 -24.67 -10.90 -15.76
C SER A 81 -25.42 -10.20 -14.65
N VAL A 82 -24.78 -10.05 -13.49
CA VAL A 82 -25.38 -9.50 -12.27
C VAL A 82 -24.57 -8.32 -11.78
N ARG A 83 -25.24 -7.31 -11.21
CA ARG A 83 -24.57 -6.18 -10.56
C ARG A 83 -24.36 -6.43 -9.08
N VAL A 84 -23.15 -6.13 -8.61
CA VAL A 84 -22.78 -6.14 -7.19
C VAL A 84 -22.17 -4.79 -6.82
N GLN A 85 -22.35 -4.37 -5.58
CA GLN A 85 -21.80 -3.12 -5.06
C GLN A 85 -21.09 -3.36 -3.74
N GLY A 86 -20.06 -2.57 -3.46
CA GLY A 86 -19.34 -2.62 -2.19
C GLY A 86 -18.13 -1.71 -2.17
N PHE A 87 -17.42 -1.75 -1.04
CA PHE A 87 -16.18 -1.01 -0.86
C PHE A 87 -14.98 -1.86 -1.26
N VAL A 88 -14.03 -1.29 -1.98
CA VAL A 88 -12.82 -1.99 -2.38
C VAL A 88 -11.95 -2.25 -1.15
N GLU A 89 -11.72 -3.51 -0.81
CA GLU A 89 -10.78 -3.90 0.26
C GLU A 89 -9.37 -4.07 -0.34
N ARG A 90 -9.28 -4.80 -1.44
CA ARG A 90 -8.04 -5.06 -2.18
C ARG A 90 -8.32 -5.24 -3.67
N ALA A 91 -7.35 -4.89 -4.51
CA ALA A 91 -7.50 -4.96 -5.96
C ALA A 91 -6.17 -5.32 -6.63
N THR A 92 -6.24 -6.21 -7.63
CA THR A 92 -5.17 -6.52 -8.59
C THR A 92 -5.79 -6.43 -9.99
N LEU A 93 -5.83 -5.20 -10.51
CA LEU A 93 -6.57 -4.85 -11.73
C LEU A 93 -5.67 -4.48 -12.92
N ALA A 94 -4.34 -4.57 -12.77
CA ALA A 94 -3.41 -4.37 -13.90
C ALA A 94 -3.77 -5.31 -15.05
N THR A 95 -3.53 -4.91 -16.30
CA THR A 95 -3.95 -5.68 -17.50
C THR A 95 -3.42 -7.12 -17.48
N LEU A 96 -2.23 -7.33 -16.92
CA LEU A 96 -1.60 -8.65 -16.78
C LEU A 96 -1.89 -9.35 -15.44
N GLY A 97 -2.73 -8.74 -14.59
CA GLY A 97 -3.11 -9.26 -13.28
C GLY A 97 -1.90 -9.52 -12.37
N ASN A 98 -1.89 -10.67 -11.70
CA ASN A 98 -0.77 -11.14 -10.87
C ASN A 98 0.26 -12.01 -11.64
N TRP A 99 0.33 -11.88 -12.97
CA TRP A 99 1.28 -12.64 -13.78
C TRP A 99 2.74 -12.26 -13.47
N ARG A 100 3.62 -13.26 -13.39
CA ARG A 100 5.02 -13.09 -13.00
C ARG A 100 6.00 -13.13 -14.17
N GLY A 101 5.55 -12.80 -15.38
CA GLY A 101 6.39 -12.76 -16.58
C GLY A 101 6.78 -14.10 -17.20
N SER A 102 6.39 -15.25 -16.62
CA SER A 102 6.72 -16.57 -17.17
C SER A 102 5.52 -17.33 -17.72
N GLU A 103 5.73 -18.05 -18.82
CA GLU A 103 4.67 -18.79 -19.51
C GLU A 103 3.96 -19.82 -18.62
N ALA A 104 4.71 -20.51 -17.75
CA ALA A 104 4.16 -21.49 -16.82
C ALA A 104 3.14 -20.89 -15.82
N HIS A 105 3.22 -19.58 -15.57
CA HIS A 105 2.28 -18.86 -14.72
C HIS A 105 1.11 -18.23 -15.49
N ALA A 106 1.16 -18.14 -16.82
CA ALA A 106 0.10 -17.54 -17.63
C ALA A 106 -1.29 -18.18 -17.38
N PRO A 107 -1.45 -19.52 -17.28
CA PRO A 107 -2.75 -20.12 -17.00
C PRO A 107 -3.32 -19.74 -15.62
N LYS A 108 -2.45 -19.37 -14.68
CA LYS A 108 -2.79 -19.06 -13.28
C LYS A 108 -2.95 -17.55 -13.03
N ALA A 109 -2.60 -16.72 -14.00
CA ALA A 109 -2.68 -15.29 -13.87
C ALA A 109 -4.14 -14.85 -13.79
N ILE A 110 -4.43 -14.07 -12.75
CA ILE A 110 -5.76 -13.56 -12.44
C ILE A 110 -5.71 -12.06 -12.21
N GLN A 111 -6.76 -11.38 -12.67
CA GLN A 111 -7.16 -10.10 -12.11
C GLN A 111 -8.20 -10.38 -11.03
N SER A 112 -8.11 -9.68 -9.91
CA SER A 112 -9.03 -9.85 -8.81
C SER A 112 -9.35 -8.54 -8.12
N ILE A 113 -10.53 -8.49 -7.52
CA ILE A 113 -10.94 -7.43 -6.61
C ILE A 113 -11.77 -8.06 -5.49
N VAL A 114 -11.64 -7.51 -4.31
CA VAL A 114 -12.43 -7.91 -3.15
C VAL A 114 -13.23 -6.74 -2.69
N LEU A 115 -14.54 -6.98 -2.60
CA LEU A 115 -15.49 -6.02 -2.09
C LEU A 115 -15.88 -6.41 -0.67
N GLY A 116 -15.93 -5.42 0.21
CA GLY A 116 -16.41 -5.53 1.57
C GLY A 116 -17.61 -4.60 1.83
N PRO A 117 -18.21 -4.72 3.02
CA PRO A 117 -19.38 -3.93 3.39
C PRO A 117 -19.06 -2.45 3.64
N GLY A 118 -17.79 -2.10 3.85
CA GLY A 118 -17.43 -0.81 4.45
C GLY A 118 -17.98 -0.68 5.87
N ARG A 119 -17.93 0.54 6.42
CA ARG A 119 -18.34 0.80 7.82
C ARG A 119 -19.84 0.67 8.06
N ASP A 120 -20.64 1.22 7.16
CA ASP A 120 -22.08 1.43 7.37
C ASP A 120 -22.96 0.57 6.43
N GLY A 121 -22.36 -0.36 5.68
CA GLY A 121 -23.04 -1.14 4.64
C GLY A 121 -23.21 -2.63 4.94
N ALA A 122 -22.92 -3.08 6.16
CA ALA A 122 -22.91 -4.51 6.53
C ALA A 122 -24.21 -5.23 6.17
N THR A 123 -25.36 -4.66 6.53
CA THR A 123 -26.67 -5.26 6.27
C THR A 123 -26.99 -5.37 4.78
N VAL A 124 -26.72 -4.30 4.01
CA VAL A 124 -26.96 -4.26 2.56
C VAL A 124 -26.06 -5.26 1.83
N PHE A 125 -24.80 -5.33 2.25
CA PHE A 125 -23.82 -6.23 1.68
C PHE A 125 -24.14 -7.71 1.98
N ALA A 126 -24.63 -8.01 3.19
CA ALA A 126 -25.07 -9.35 3.58
C ALA A 126 -26.22 -9.88 2.70
N GLN A 127 -27.14 -9.01 2.27
CA GLN A 127 -28.21 -9.40 1.34
C GLN A 127 -27.66 -9.83 -0.03
N GLN A 128 -26.66 -9.11 -0.56
CA GLN A 128 -25.99 -9.50 -1.81
C GLN A 128 -25.25 -10.84 -1.66
N LEU A 129 -24.54 -11.03 -0.54
CA LEU A 129 -23.83 -12.27 -0.23
C LEU A 129 -24.80 -13.47 -0.19
N SER A 130 -25.94 -13.30 0.49
CA SER A 130 -26.99 -14.33 0.57
C SER A 130 -27.52 -14.69 -0.82
N ALA A 131 -27.91 -13.70 -1.63
CA ALA A 131 -28.41 -13.95 -2.99
C ALA A 131 -27.38 -14.63 -3.90
N ILE A 132 -26.11 -14.25 -3.79
CA ILE A 132 -25.01 -14.90 -4.52
C ILE A 132 -24.80 -16.34 -4.06
N ALA A 133 -24.92 -16.61 -2.76
CA ALA A 133 -24.81 -17.97 -2.21
C ALA A 133 -25.94 -18.87 -2.75
N ILE A 134 -27.17 -18.35 -2.83
CA ILE A 134 -28.32 -19.05 -3.42
C ILE A 134 -28.06 -19.37 -4.90
N LEU A 135 -27.60 -18.38 -5.69
CA LEU A 135 -27.24 -18.59 -7.10
C LEU A 135 -26.14 -19.64 -7.29
N LYS A 136 -25.08 -19.60 -6.47
CA LYS A 136 -24.02 -20.62 -6.52
C LYS A 136 -24.56 -22.01 -6.15
N GLY A 137 -25.42 -22.10 -5.14
CA GLY A 137 -26.10 -23.34 -4.76
C GLY A 137 -26.94 -23.93 -5.88
N TYR A 138 -27.77 -23.10 -6.51
CA TYR A 138 -28.58 -23.44 -7.68
C TYR A 138 -27.69 -23.95 -8.83
N ILE A 139 -26.62 -23.22 -9.17
CA ILE A 139 -25.70 -23.61 -10.25
C ILE A 139 -25.07 -24.99 -10.00
N ARG A 140 -24.63 -25.26 -8.76
CA ARG A 140 -24.04 -26.56 -8.39
C ARG A 140 -25.04 -27.70 -8.58
N ARG A 141 -26.27 -27.52 -8.08
CA ARG A 141 -27.34 -28.52 -8.20
C ARG A 141 -27.72 -28.81 -9.65
N GLN A 142 -27.81 -27.77 -10.49
CA GLN A 142 -28.07 -27.93 -11.93
C GLN A 142 -26.99 -28.74 -12.68
N ILE A 143 -25.74 -28.72 -12.21
CA ILE A 143 -24.64 -29.52 -12.77
C ILE A 143 -24.60 -30.94 -12.17
N GLY A 144 -25.48 -31.25 -11.21
CA GLY A 144 -25.52 -32.51 -10.49
C GLY A 144 -24.44 -32.63 -9.41
N TYR A 145 -23.95 -31.49 -8.89
CA TYR A 145 -22.99 -31.47 -7.78
C TYR A 145 -23.71 -31.11 -6.48
N THR A 146 -23.69 -32.03 -5.52
CA THR A 146 -24.34 -31.88 -4.19
C THR A 146 -23.36 -31.60 -3.06
N GLY A 147 -22.05 -31.63 -3.33
CA GLY A 147 -21.01 -31.38 -2.34
C GLY A 147 -20.64 -29.91 -2.20
N GLY A 148 -19.93 -29.57 -1.12
CA GLY A 148 -19.27 -28.28 -0.92
C GLY A 148 -20.23 -27.13 -0.57
N THR A 149 -20.20 -26.71 0.69
CA THR A 149 -20.65 -25.36 1.05
C THR A 149 -19.55 -24.38 0.67
N ASP A 150 -19.93 -23.21 0.13
CA ASP A 150 -18.99 -22.10 0.17
C ASP A 150 -18.74 -21.78 1.63
N ALA A 151 -17.48 -21.58 2.01
CA ALA A 151 -17.17 -21.01 3.31
C ALA A 151 -17.94 -19.69 3.43
N GLU A 152 -18.62 -19.48 4.56
CA GLU A 152 -19.21 -18.19 4.86
C GLU A 152 -18.08 -17.15 4.83
N THR A 153 -18.21 -16.21 3.90
CA THR A 153 -17.24 -15.13 3.72
C THR A 153 -17.98 -13.82 3.89
N SER A 154 -17.37 -12.90 4.63
CA SER A 154 -17.88 -11.53 4.81
C SER A 154 -17.53 -10.62 3.63
N GLU A 155 -16.90 -11.17 2.58
CA GLU A 155 -16.34 -10.43 1.45
C GLU A 155 -16.74 -11.08 0.12
N LEU A 156 -16.90 -10.27 -0.93
CA LEU A 156 -17.08 -10.76 -2.30
C LEU A 156 -15.73 -10.79 -3.03
N TYR A 157 -15.20 -12.00 -3.24
CA TYR A 157 -14.02 -12.22 -4.06
C TYR A 157 -14.39 -12.37 -5.53
N LEU A 158 -14.11 -11.33 -6.32
CA LEU A 158 -14.34 -11.28 -7.76
C LEU A 158 -13.00 -11.54 -8.47
N GLN A 159 -12.97 -12.43 -9.44
CA GLN A 159 -11.75 -12.76 -10.16
C GLN A 159 -12.00 -13.20 -11.59
N ARG A 160 -11.03 -12.96 -12.46
CA ARG A 160 -11.05 -13.47 -13.83
C ARG A 160 -9.66 -13.91 -14.25
N ARG A 161 -9.58 -14.84 -15.18
CA ARG A 161 -8.31 -15.21 -15.82
C ARG A 161 -7.89 -14.10 -16.78
N VAL A 162 -6.59 -13.84 -16.80
CA VAL A 162 -5.98 -12.87 -17.72
C VAL A 162 -5.75 -13.53 -19.09
N PHE A 163 -5.08 -14.68 -19.09
CA PHE A 163 -4.71 -15.37 -20.32
C PHE A 163 -5.65 -16.53 -20.64
N ALA A 164 -5.94 -16.67 -21.94
CA ALA A 164 -6.49 -17.86 -22.54
C ALA A 164 -5.45 -18.51 -23.45
N ARG A 165 -5.60 -19.82 -23.68
CA ARG A 165 -4.78 -20.54 -24.64
C ARG A 165 -5.21 -20.12 -26.05
N VAL A 166 -4.24 -19.74 -26.87
CA VAL A 166 -4.48 -19.29 -28.26
C VAL A 166 -5.07 -20.41 -29.09
N ARG A 167 -6.10 -20.08 -29.86
CA ARG A 167 -6.77 -20.96 -30.82
C ARG A 167 -6.93 -20.23 -32.15
N GLU A 168 -6.99 -21.01 -33.21
CA GLU A 168 -7.22 -20.50 -34.55
C GLU A 168 -8.65 -19.94 -34.66
N GLY A 169 -8.77 -18.73 -35.23
CA GLY A 169 -10.05 -18.04 -35.43
C GLY A 169 -10.62 -17.29 -34.22
N GLU A 170 -10.01 -17.40 -33.04
CA GLU A 170 -10.38 -16.56 -31.89
C GLU A 170 -9.64 -15.21 -31.93
N GLU A 171 -10.35 -14.12 -31.66
CA GLU A 171 -9.74 -12.79 -31.49
C GLU A 171 -9.21 -12.62 -30.06
N TYR A 172 -8.00 -12.07 -29.94
CA TYR A 172 -7.37 -11.78 -28.67
C TYR A 172 -7.02 -10.30 -28.55
N VAL A 173 -6.90 -9.85 -27.30
CA VAL A 173 -6.50 -8.49 -26.99
C VAL A 173 -5.06 -8.24 -27.42
N VAL A 174 -4.87 -7.26 -28.30
CA VAL A 174 -3.55 -6.69 -28.60
C VAL A 174 -3.20 -5.68 -27.51
N LEU A 175 -2.11 -5.95 -26.78
CA LEU A 175 -1.64 -5.10 -25.68
C LEU A 175 -0.87 -3.89 -26.21
N ALA A 176 -1.12 -2.72 -25.63
CA ALA A 176 -0.29 -1.54 -25.87
C ALA A 176 1.06 -1.67 -25.13
N PRO A 177 2.12 -0.97 -25.56
CA PRO A 177 3.41 -0.98 -24.87
C PRO A 177 3.33 -0.59 -23.38
N ALA A 178 2.39 0.29 -23.01
CA ALA A 178 2.16 0.67 -21.62
C ALA A 178 1.50 -0.43 -20.77
N GLU A 179 0.86 -1.42 -21.40
CA GLU A 179 0.21 -2.56 -20.72
C GLU A 179 1.17 -3.76 -20.55
N ASP A 180 2.22 -3.84 -21.37
CA ASP A 180 3.27 -4.88 -21.35
C ASP A 180 4.66 -4.23 -21.56
N PRO A 181 5.15 -3.43 -20.61
CA PRO A 181 6.36 -2.63 -20.79
C PRO A 181 7.63 -3.46 -20.99
N SER A 182 7.69 -4.69 -20.46
CA SER A 182 8.81 -5.61 -20.65
C SER A 182 8.68 -6.47 -21.92
N ALA A 183 7.56 -6.34 -22.65
CA ALA A 183 7.20 -7.17 -23.80
C ALA A 183 7.18 -8.68 -23.48
N ASP A 184 7.01 -9.07 -22.21
CA ASP A 184 7.03 -10.48 -21.82
C ASP A 184 5.75 -11.18 -22.29
N ALA A 185 4.59 -10.53 -22.21
CA ALA A 185 3.35 -11.13 -22.69
C ALA A 185 3.40 -11.33 -24.20
N ALA A 186 4.03 -10.39 -24.93
CA ALA A 186 4.29 -10.53 -26.35
C ALA A 186 5.13 -11.79 -26.70
N LYS A 187 6.08 -12.21 -25.84
CA LYS A 187 6.90 -13.42 -26.05
C LYS A 187 6.08 -14.71 -26.01
N ILE A 188 5.01 -14.75 -25.22
CA ILE A 188 4.15 -15.95 -25.06
C ILE A 188 2.88 -15.92 -25.92
N ARG A 189 2.65 -14.83 -26.69
CA ARG A 189 1.43 -14.56 -27.46
C ARG A 189 1.03 -15.64 -28.47
N ALA A 190 1.95 -16.52 -28.86
CA ALA A 190 1.66 -17.63 -29.77
C ALA A 190 0.93 -18.79 -29.08
N ARG A 191 1.02 -18.88 -27.74
CA ARG A 191 0.43 -19.96 -26.94
C ARG A 191 -0.59 -19.45 -25.94
N TRP A 192 -0.36 -18.26 -25.40
CA TRP A 192 -1.20 -17.62 -24.39
C TRP A 192 -1.41 -16.16 -24.76
N ALA A 193 -2.66 -15.72 -24.81
CA ALA A 193 -2.99 -14.34 -25.12
C ALA A 193 -4.06 -13.83 -24.15
N VAL A 194 -4.10 -12.51 -23.96
CA VAL A 194 -5.10 -11.87 -23.11
C VAL A 194 -6.45 -11.98 -23.82
N SER A 195 -7.44 -12.62 -23.18
CA SER A 195 -8.72 -12.93 -23.83
C SER A 195 -9.67 -11.74 -23.89
N SER A 196 -9.70 -10.91 -22.85
CA SER A 196 -10.48 -9.67 -22.83
C SER A 196 -9.93 -8.70 -21.79
N ARG A 197 -10.40 -7.45 -21.81
CA ARG A 197 -10.07 -6.43 -20.79
C ARG A 197 -11.24 -6.26 -19.83
N VAL A 198 -10.95 -6.04 -18.54
CA VAL A 198 -11.97 -5.51 -17.62
C VAL A 198 -12.29 -4.09 -18.07
N GLN A 199 -13.57 -3.79 -18.25
CA GLN A 199 -14.00 -2.43 -18.52
C GLN A 199 -13.95 -1.66 -17.20
N ILE A 200 -13.04 -0.69 -17.09
CA ILE A 200 -12.89 0.10 -15.86
C ILE A 200 -13.31 1.54 -16.15
N GLY A 201 -14.27 2.02 -15.37
CA GLY A 201 -14.81 3.36 -15.47
C GLY A 201 -14.84 4.07 -14.12
N ARG A 202 -15.00 5.38 -14.17
CA ARG A 202 -15.32 6.25 -13.04
C ARG A 202 -16.56 7.05 -13.39
N MET A 203 -17.49 7.11 -12.46
CA MET A 203 -18.64 7.99 -12.59
C MET A 203 -18.22 9.44 -12.32
N THR A 204 -18.60 10.32 -13.23
CA THR A 204 -18.37 11.76 -13.13
C THR A 204 -19.45 12.41 -12.27
N GLY A 205 -19.25 13.65 -11.82
CA GLY A 205 -20.27 14.41 -11.09
C GLY A 205 -21.57 14.65 -11.89
N GLU A 206 -21.55 14.45 -13.21
CA GLU A 206 -22.73 14.49 -14.08
C GLU A 206 -23.47 13.14 -14.17
N GLY A 207 -23.03 12.11 -13.44
CA GLY A 207 -23.58 10.75 -13.53
C GLY A 207 -23.12 9.95 -14.76
N LYS A 208 -22.29 10.54 -15.65
CA LYS A 208 -21.72 9.81 -16.81
C LYS A 208 -20.57 8.93 -16.39
N ILE A 209 -20.48 7.73 -16.98
CA ILE A 209 -19.33 6.82 -16.81
C ILE A 209 -18.23 7.19 -17.80
N ALA A 210 -17.08 7.62 -17.29
CA ALA A 210 -15.87 7.87 -18.08
C ALA A 210 -14.88 6.71 -17.90
N ARG A 211 -14.30 6.21 -18.99
CA ARG A 211 -13.25 5.19 -18.92
C ARG A 211 -12.05 5.73 -18.14
N CYS A 212 -11.49 4.92 -17.25
CA CYS A 212 -10.36 5.33 -16.42
C CYS A 212 -9.30 4.22 -16.31
N ALA A 213 -8.11 4.58 -15.82
CA ALA A 213 -7.03 3.60 -15.63
C ALA A 213 -7.25 2.79 -14.34
N HIS A 214 -6.84 1.52 -14.36
CA HIS A 214 -7.05 0.59 -13.24
C HIS A 214 -6.44 1.07 -11.90
N TYR A 215 -5.33 1.80 -11.94
CA TYR A 215 -4.64 2.31 -10.74
C TYR A 215 -5.39 3.46 -10.04
N LEU A 216 -6.49 3.95 -10.63
CA LEU A 216 -7.35 4.95 -10.00
C LEU A 216 -8.35 4.33 -9.01
N ILE A 217 -8.57 3.02 -9.10
CA ILE A 217 -9.35 2.26 -8.12
C ILE A 217 -8.45 1.93 -6.93
N ARG A 218 -8.87 2.32 -5.73
CA ARG A 218 -8.09 2.21 -4.49
C ARG A 218 -8.88 1.57 -3.36
N PRO A 219 -8.21 0.99 -2.35
CA PRO A 219 -8.88 0.56 -1.14
C PRO A 219 -9.68 1.69 -0.47
N GLY A 220 -10.94 1.39 -0.15
CA GLY A 220 -11.94 2.27 0.42
C GLY A 220 -12.81 3.01 -0.60
N ASP A 221 -12.58 2.87 -1.90
CA ASP A 221 -13.50 3.40 -2.91
C ASP A 221 -14.81 2.59 -2.93
N PHE A 222 -15.93 3.27 -3.19
CA PHE A 222 -17.20 2.58 -3.42
C PHE A 222 -17.37 2.31 -4.91
N VAL A 223 -17.61 1.06 -5.25
CA VAL A 223 -17.64 0.59 -6.64
C VAL A 223 -18.88 -0.25 -6.92
N GLU A 224 -19.29 -0.24 -8.18
CA GLU A 224 -20.20 -1.23 -8.76
C GLU A 224 -19.40 -2.13 -9.72
N ALA A 225 -19.63 -3.43 -9.60
CA ALA A 225 -19.05 -4.42 -10.49
C ALA A 225 -20.16 -5.20 -11.20
N ILE A 226 -19.95 -5.45 -12.49
CA ILE A 226 -20.76 -6.39 -13.25
C ILE A 226 -20.00 -7.71 -13.31
N ILE A 227 -20.68 -8.76 -12.88
CA ILE A 227 -20.10 -10.09 -12.78
C ILE A 227 -20.88 -11.12 -13.58
N THR A 228 -20.17 -12.16 -14.02
CA THR A 228 -20.77 -13.40 -14.52
C THR A 228 -20.35 -14.59 -13.66
N PHE A 229 -20.98 -15.74 -13.87
CA PHE A 229 -20.63 -16.97 -13.15
C PHE A 229 -19.68 -17.83 -14.00
N ASP A 230 -18.45 -17.96 -13.54
CA ASP A 230 -17.42 -18.75 -14.20
C ASP A 230 -17.35 -20.13 -13.53
N ILE A 231 -17.98 -21.09 -14.21
CA ILE A 231 -18.31 -22.40 -13.66
C ILE A 231 -17.25 -23.42 -14.09
N ALA A 232 -16.37 -23.77 -13.15
CA ALA A 232 -15.30 -24.73 -13.36
C ALA A 232 -15.68 -26.12 -12.82
N THR A 233 -15.67 -27.12 -13.68
CA THR A 233 -15.89 -28.53 -13.34
C THR A 233 -14.60 -29.33 -13.47
N TYR A 234 -14.27 -30.09 -12.43
CA TYR A 234 -13.09 -30.95 -12.36
C TYR A 234 -13.53 -32.40 -12.12
N GLY A 235 -12.82 -33.35 -12.73
CA GLY A 235 -12.98 -34.77 -12.45
C GLY A 235 -11.70 -35.30 -11.82
N THR A 236 -11.80 -35.82 -10.59
CA THR A 236 -10.67 -36.47 -9.90
C THR A 236 -11.10 -37.89 -9.57
N GLY A 237 -10.80 -38.83 -10.46
CA GLY A 237 -11.29 -40.21 -10.36
C GLY A 237 -12.82 -40.29 -10.53
N ASN A 238 -13.50 -40.92 -9.58
CA ASN A 238 -14.96 -41.06 -9.58
C ASN A 238 -15.69 -39.83 -9.01
N GLU A 239 -14.97 -38.87 -8.44
CA GLU A 239 -15.56 -37.67 -7.86
C GLU A 239 -15.53 -36.51 -8.86
N ARG A 240 -16.69 -35.88 -9.04
CA ARG A 240 -16.83 -34.61 -9.77
C ARG A 240 -16.82 -33.48 -8.75
N ALA A 241 -16.02 -32.45 -8.99
CA ALA A 241 -16.03 -31.21 -8.21
C ALA A 241 -16.50 -30.06 -9.10
N CYS A 242 -17.28 -29.13 -8.54
CA CYS A 242 -17.72 -27.92 -9.21
C CYS A 242 -17.37 -26.69 -8.37
N GLN A 243 -16.69 -25.73 -8.97
CA GLN A 243 -16.37 -24.45 -8.36
C GLN A 243 -16.98 -23.33 -9.19
N VAL A 244 -17.78 -22.49 -8.52
CA VAL A 244 -18.44 -21.34 -9.14
C VAL A 244 -17.71 -20.08 -8.71
N HIS A 245 -16.98 -19.47 -9.64
CA HIS A 245 -16.28 -18.22 -9.41
C HIS A 245 -17.12 -17.04 -9.90
N LEU A 246 -16.93 -15.87 -9.26
CA LEU A 246 -17.55 -14.62 -9.70
C LEU A 246 -16.57 -13.92 -10.66
N ALA A 247 -16.86 -13.98 -11.96
CA ALA A 247 -16.03 -13.40 -13.00
C ALA A 247 -16.30 -11.92 -13.19
N LEU A 248 -15.29 -11.09 -12.94
CA LEU A 248 -15.36 -9.64 -13.12
C LEU A 248 -15.34 -9.27 -14.61
N GLU A 249 -16.41 -8.61 -15.10
CA GLU A 249 -16.49 -8.12 -16.49
C GLU A 249 -16.24 -6.61 -16.56
N GLN A 250 -16.93 -5.85 -15.71
CA GLN A 250 -16.84 -4.39 -15.64
C GLN A 250 -16.77 -3.93 -14.18
N LEU A 251 -16.07 -2.82 -13.97
CA LEU A 251 -15.91 -2.16 -12.68
C LEU A 251 -16.05 -0.65 -12.83
N VAL A 252 -16.93 -0.04 -12.05
CA VAL A 252 -17.18 1.39 -12.07
C VAL A 252 -16.96 1.96 -10.67
N GLN A 253 -16.04 2.92 -10.55
CA GLN A 253 -15.90 3.73 -9.34
C GLN A 253 -17.05 4.71 -9.26
N ILE A 254 -17.89 4.55 -8.25
CA ILE A 254 -19.04 5.41 -7.99
C ILE A 254 -18.61 6.61 -7.16
N GLU A 255 -17.92 6.35 -6.05
CA GLU A 255 -17.44 7.38 -5.13
C GLU A 255 -15.99 7.09 -4.72
N SER A 256 -15.14 8.11 -4.72
CA SER A 256 -13.74 7.96 -4.31
C SER A 256 -13.57 8.15 -2.80
N ARG A 257 -12.63 7.43 -2.19
CA ARG A 257 -12.32 7.57 -0.74
C ARG A 257 -12.01 9.02 -0.31
N LYS A 258 -11.41 9.83 -1.20
CA LYS A 258 -10.91 11.18 -0.88
C LYS A 258 -12.02 12.23 -0.75
N GLU A 259 -13.14 12.05 -1.43
CA GLU A 259 -14.25 13.01 -1.40
C GLU A 259 -14.87 13.08 0.01
N LYS A 260 -15.02 11.94 0.70
CA LYS A 260 -15.53 11.88 2.08
C LYS A 260 -14.68 12.61 3.12
N ILE A 261 -13.35 12.55 2.99
CA ILE A 261 -12.45 13.23 3.94
C ILE A 261 -12.63 14.75 3.80
N THR A 262 -12.75 15.23 2.56
CA THR A 262 -12.78 16.66 2.29
C THR A 262 -14.11 17.30 2.69
N GLU A 263 -15.24 16.60 2.54
CA GLU A 263 -16.56 17.11 2.96
C GLU A 263 -16.75 17.08 4.47
N LYS A 264 -16.28 16.01 5.14
CA LYS A 264 -16.34 15.93 6.60
C LYS A 264 -15.45 16.99 7.26
N GLU A 265 -14.23 17.20 6.75
CA GLU A 265 -13.34 18.26 7.23
C GLU A 265 -13.87 19.67 6.94
N LYS A 266 -14.63 19.87 5.84
CA LYS A 266 -15.31 21.13 5.56
C LYS A 266 -16.50 21.37 6.50
N GLY A 267 -17.28 20.33 6.82
CA GLY A 267 -18.39 20.40 7.77
C GLY A 267 -17.93 20.68 9.21
N GLU A 268 -16.89 19.99 9.67
CA GLU A 268 -16.33 20.22 11.01
C GLU A 268 -15.66 21.60 11.15
N ARG A 269 -15.07 22.13 10.06
CA ARG A 269 -14.55 23.52 10.02
C ARG A 269 -15.62 24.60 10.00
N LEU A 270 -16.84 24.30 9.54
CA LEU A 270 -17.97 25.24 9.59
C LEU A 270 -18.57 25.31 11.00
N ILE A 271 -18.55 24.21 11.76
CA ILE A 271 -19.01 24.19 13.16
C ILE A 271 -18.01 24.93 14.08
N THR A 272 -16.71 24.86 13.80
CA THR A 272 -15.68 25.57 14.60
C THR A 272 -15.56 27.07 14.31
N LYS A 273 -16.17 27.59 13.24
CA LYS A 273 -16.18 29.03 12.93
C LYS A 273 -17.39 29.80 13.50
N GLY A 274 -18.25 29.13 14.27
CA GLY A 274 -19.42 29.70 14.92
C GLY A 274 -19.21 30.22 16.35
N PHE A 275 -17.97 30.46 16.79
CA PHE A 275 -17.70 31.20 18.04
C PHE A 275 -17.36 32.64 17.71
N VAL A 276 -18.39 33.49 17.71
CA VAL A 276 -18.26 34.94 17.87
C VAL A 276 -17.90 35.18 19.33
N PHE A 277 -16.76 35.80 19.58
CA PHE A 277 -16.41 36.35 20.89
C PHE A 277 -17.25 37.62 21.08
N ASP A 278 -18.25 37.55 21.95
CA ASP A 278 -18.73 38.75 22.64
C ASP A 278 -17.84 38.95 23.87
N ASP A 279 -17.14 40.08 23.83
CA ASP A 279 -16.41 40.73 24.89
C ASP A 279 -17.45 41.42 25.79
N ASP A 280 -17.47 41.13 27.09
CA ASP A 280 -17.78 42.10 28.16
C ASP A 280 -17.73 41.44 29.56
N SER A 281 -16.73 41.90 30.32
CA SER A 281 -16.65 42.22 31.75
C SER A 281 -17.66 41.72 32.81
N GLU A 282 -17.04 41.39 33.96
CA GLU A 282 -17.47 41.62 35.37
C GLU A 282 -18.33 40.60 36.14
N GLY A 283 -17.84 40.23 37.34
CA GLY A 283 -18.69 40.20 38.56
C GLY A 283 -18.89 38.88 39.31
N TYR A 284 -18.04 38.65 40.33
CA TYR A 284 -18.34 38.20 41.70
C TYR A 284 -19.27 36.99 42.06
N GLU A 285 -18.69 36.17 42.95
CA GLU A 285 -19.25 35.43 44.12
C GLU A 285 -20.03 34.10 44.00
N ALA A 286 -19.40 33.09 44.64
CA ALA A 286 -19.87 32.04 45.54
C ALA A 286 -21.31 31.47 45.44
N GLU A 287 -21.42 30.14 45.41
CA GLU A 287 -22.07 29.36 46.47
C GLU A 287 -21.90 27.84 46.29
N THR A 288 -21.63 27.18 47.41
CA THR A 288 -21.68 25.74 47.67
C THR A 288 -23.11 25.30 47.98
N ASN A 289 -23.52 24.09 47.55
CA ASN A 289 -24.39 23.14 48.27
C ASN A 289 -24.51 21.84 47.43
N GLU A 290 -24.06 20.69 47.95
CA GLU A 290 -24.89 19.63 48.57
C GLU A 290 -25.98 19.04 47.65
N ILE A 291 -25.91 17.72 47.40
CA ILE A 291 -26.95 16.71 47.73
C ILE A 291 -26.61 15.33 47.09
N GLN A 292 -26.39 14.37 47.99
CA GLN A 292 -26.93 13.01 48.11
C GLN A 292 -26.83 11.92 47.00
N ASN A 293 -26.32 10.77 47.48
CA ASN A 293 -26.88 9.42 47.44
C ASN A 293 -27.29 8.77 46.10
N GLY A 294 -26.65 7.62 45.83
CA GLY A 294 -27.16 6.60 44.91
C GLY A 294 -26.42 5.28 45.12
N GLU A 295 -27.14 4.31 45.69
CA GLU A 295 -26.71 2.97 46.10
C GLU A 295 -26.41 2.04 44.89
N GLY A 296 -25.75 0.90 45.16
CA GLY A 296 -25.30 -0.14 44.20
C GLY A 296 -26.43 -0.93 43.50
N PRO A 297 -26.20 -2.16 42.94
CA PRO A 297 -25.53 -3.26 43.64
C PRO A 297 -24.69 -4.28 42.81
N SER A 298 -24.00 -5.11 43.59
CA SER A 298 -23.69 -6.56 43.46
C SER A 298 -23.09 -7.14 42.16
N LYS A 299 -21.84 -7.59 42.29
CA LYS A 299 -21.28 -8.75 41.57
C LYS A 299 -21.62 -10.02 42.35
N GLY A 300 -22.05 -11.07 41.64
CA GLY A 300 -22.21 -12.43 42.14
C GLY A 300 -21.63 -13.44 41.15
N ASP A 301 -20.62 -14.15 41.64
CA ASP A 301 -20.33 -15.59 41.59
C ASP A 301 -20.24 -16.40 40.28
N GLU A 302 -19.03 -16.92 40.08
CA GLU A 302 -18.61 -18.31 39.78
C GLU A 302 -19.65 -19.34 39.29
N VAL A 303 -19.30 -20.02 38.18
CA VAL A 303 -19.52 -21.47 38.00
C VAL A 303 -18.33 -22.10 37.26
N GLU A 304 -17.86 -23.21 37.84
CA GLU A 304 -16.74 -24.07 37.44
C GLU A 304 -17.23 -25.35 36.71
N MET A 305 -16.35 -25.97 35.90
CA MET A 305 -16.24 -27.43 35.59
C MET A 305 -17.29 -28.06 34.61
N LEU A 306 -17.03 -29.02 33.70
CA LEU A 306 -15.95 -30.00 33.45
C LEU A 306 -16.15 -30.76 32.10
N GLY A 307 -15.06 -31.36 31.55
CA GLY A 307 -15.03 -32.63 30.76
C GLY A 307 -14.84 -32.49 29.23
N SER A 308 -13.72 -32.84 28.56
CA SER A 308 -12.89 -34.08 28.45
C SER A 308 -13.46 -35.19 27.54
N TYR A 309 -12.88 -35.41 26.33
CA TYR A 309 -12.14 -36.63 25.90
C TYR A 309 -11.85 -36.70 24.37
N CYS A 310 -10.77 -37.44 24.05
CA CYS A 310 -10.31 -38.05 22.77
C CYS A 310 -9.64 -37.15 21.71
N SER A 311 -8.55 -37.53 21.01
CA SER A 311 -7.64 -38.69 21.01
C SER A 311 -6.41 -38.28 20.18
N LYS A 312 -5.24 -38.84 20.50
CA LYS A 312 -4.01 -38.75 19.72
C LYS A 312 -4.05 -39.67 18.49
N ASP A 313 -3.12 -39.37 17.58
CA ASP A 313 -2.66 -40.11 16.38
C ASP A 313 -3.41 -39.90 15.07
N SER A 314 -2.79 -39.12 14.17
CA SER A 314 -2.65 -39.46 12.74
C SER A 314 -1.93 -38.37 11.93
N MET A 315 -0.71 -38.71 11.49
CA MET A 315 -0.05 -38.30 10.24
C MET A 315 0.15 -36.80 9.90
N LEU A 316 1.38 -36.34 10.15
CA LEU A 316 2.01 -35.19 9.48
C LEU A 316 2.19 -35.47 7.97
N SER A 317 1.14 -35.21 7.19
CA SER A 317 1.27 -34.99 5.75
C SER A 317 1.52 -33.49 5.51
N LYS A 318 2.64 -33.18 4.83
CA LYS A 318 3.04 -31.83 4.38
C LYS A 318 1.99 -31.23 3.42
N ARG A 319 0.91 -30.70 3.96
CA ARG A 319 0.01 -29.78 3.26
C ARG A 319 0.11 -28.42 3.95
N MET A 320 0.96 -27.55 3.42
CA MET A 320 0.93 -26.13 3.75
C MET A 320 -0.46 -25.60 3.37
N LEU A 321 -1.21 -25.18 4.38
CA LEU A 321 -2.45 -24.43 4.20
C LEU A 321 -2.12 -23.13 3.44
N PRO A 322 -2.97 -22.66 2.53
CA PRO A 322 -2.85 -21.33 1.95
C PRO A 322 -3.13 -20.31 3.04
N PHE A 323 -2.07 -19.72 3.61
CA PHE A 323 -2.20 -18.65 4.60
C PHE A 323 -2.80 -17.38 3.94
N PRO A 324 -3.84 -16.77 4.52
CA PRO A 324 -4.50 -15.60 3.93
C PRO A 324 -3.59 -14.36 3.96
N GLY A 325 -3.27 -13.81 2.79
CA GLY A 325 -2.28 -12.73 2.63
C GLY A 325 -2.62 -11.36 3.26
N ILE A 326 -3.85 -11.11 3.71
CA ILE A 326 -4.23 -9.84 4.36
C ILE A 326 -3.74 -9.78 5.81
N MET A 327 -3.99 -10.80 6.62
CA MET A 327 -3.54 -10.81 8.02
C MET A 327 -2.01 -10.69 8.11
N ILE A 328 -1.30 -11.31 7.16
CA ILE A 328 0.15 -11.22 7.04
C ILE A 328 0.58 -9.76 6.80
N ALA A 329 -0.02 -9.05 5.85
CA ALA A 329 0.38 -7.68 5.53
C ALA A 329 0.16 -6.73 6.73
N GLU A 330 -0.98 -6.80 7.42
CA GLU A 330 -1.26 -5.93 8.57
C GLU A 330 -0.34 -6.22 9.76
N VAL A 331 -0.12 -7.51 10.07
CA VAL A 331 0.79 -7.94 11.15
C VAL A 331 2.22 -7.48 10.86
N PHE A 332 2.70 -7.63 9.62
CA PHE A 332 4.04 -7.16 9.25
C PHE A 332 4.11 -5.64 9.14
N GLU A 333 3.02 -4.96 8.77
CA GLU A 333 2.95 -3.51 8.72
C GLU A 333 3.02 -2.86 10.11
N SER A 334 2.66 -3.55 11.19
CA SER A 334 2.87 -3.08 12.56
C SER A 334 4.26 -3.39 13.15
N MET A 335 5.03 -4.30 12.53
CA MET A 335 6.33 -4.71 13.10
C MET A 335 7.40 -3.61 13.02
N GLU A 336 8.18 -3.47 14.07
CA GLU A 336 9.35 -2.61 14.06
C GLU A 336 10.42 -3.12 13.08
N PHE A 337 11.36 -2.26 12.70
CA PHE A 337 12.42 -2.63 11.77
C PHE A 337 13.27 -3.81 12.27
N VAL A 338 13.60 -3.82 13.57
CA VAL A 338 14.38 -4.90 14.20
C VAL A 338 13.61 -6.23 14.19
N GLU A 339 12.29 -6.18 14.34
CA GLU A 339 11.43 -7.36 14.28
C GLU A 339 11.37 -7.94 12.86
N LEU A 340 11.23 -7.08 11.85
CA LEU A 340 11.31 -7.49 10.44
C LEU A 340 12.66 -8.09 10.09
N ALA A 341 13.76 -7.54 10.62
CA ALA A 341 15.10 -8.09 10.43
C ALA A 341 15.25 -9.48 11.09
N ARG A 342 14.73 -9.65 12.31
CA ARG A 342 14.70 -10.95 13.01
C ARG A 342 13.84 -11.96 12.27
N LEU A 343 12.69 -11.54 11.75
CA LEU A 343 11.80 -12.37 10.94
C LEU A 343 12.47 -12.80 9.65
N ALA A 344 13.31 -11.96 9.04
CA ALA A 344 14.00 -12.28 7.79
C ALA A 344 15.10 -13.35 7.96
N ALA A 345 15.65 -13.50 9.16
CA ALA A 345 16.77 -14.42 9.45
C ALA A 345 16.52 -15.92 9.15
N PRO A 346 15.35 -16.51 9.37
CA PRO A 346 15.13 -17.96 9.23
C PRO A 346 15.09 -18.47 7.77
N GLY A 347 14.99 -17.60 6.75
CA GLY A 347 15.04 -18.05 5.36
C GLY A 347 14.58 -17.03 4.33
N SER A 348 14.92 -17.29 3.05
CA SER A 348 14.68 -16.39 1.92
C SER A 348 13.22 -15.98 1.73
N HIS A 349 12.27 -16.84 2.06
CA HIS A 349 10.84 -16.49 1.99
C HIS A 349 10.46 -15.33 2.93
N PHE A 350 10.97 -15.34 4.17
CA PHE A 350 10.71 -14.27 5.11
C PHE A 350 11.52 -13.01 4.78
N GLN A 351 12.71 -13.16 4.18
CA GLN A 351 13.45 -12.02 3.62
C GLN A 351 12.62 -11.31 2.53
N ASP A 352 11.98 -12.06 1.64
CA ASP A 352 11.13 -11.48 0.59
C ASP A 352 9.92 -10.76 1.16
N ILE A 353 9.29 -11.30 2.21
CA ILE A 353 8.19 -10.64 2.93
C ILE A 353 8.68 -9.35 3.59
N ALA A 354 9.79 -9.41 4.33
CA ALA A 354 10.38 -8.24 4.98
C ALA A 354 10.76 -7.15 3.96
N ARG A 355 11.41 -7.52 2.85
CA ARG A 355 11.73 -6.60 1.75
C ARG A 355 10.48 -5.96 1.16
N MET A 356 9.44 -6.74 0.92
CA MET A 356 8.16 -6.22 0.39
C MET A 356 7.55 -5.18 1.34
N VAL A 357 7.49 -5.48 2.64
CA VAL A 357 6.94 -4.58 3.66
C VAL A 357 7.76 -3.29 3.75
N LEU A 358 9.08 -3.41 3.77
CA LEU A 358 10.02 -2.29 3.82
C LEU A 358 9.90 -1.42 2.55
N HIS A 359 9.77 -2.05 1.39
CA HIS A 359 9.53 -1.36 0.12
C HIS A 359 8.22 -0.57 0.12
N LEU A 360 7.13 -1.17 0.62
CA LEU A 360 5.82 -0.49 0.73
C LEU A 360 5.89 0.70 1.69
N ARG A 361 6.56 0.55 2.84
CA ARG A 361 6.78 1.64 3.80
C ARG A 361 7.56 2.79 3.16
N TYR A 362 8.64 2.49 2.45
CA TYR A 362 9.44 3.53 1.80
C TYR A 362 8.62 4.33 0.78
N ASN A 363 7.85 3.63 -0.05
CA ASN A 363 7.00 4.29 -1.05
C ASN A 363 5.93 5.17 -0.38
N ARG A 364 5.25 4.69 0.67
CA ARG A 364 4.27 5.49 1.41
C ARG A 364 4.88 6.74 2.03
N MET A 365 6.10 6.65 2.56
CA MET A 365 6.79 7.80 3.14
C MET A 365 7.16 8.85 2.10
N ILE A 366 7.65 8.44 0.94
CA ILE A 366 7.95 9.33 -0.19
C ILE A 366 6.67 9.97 -0.73
N GLU A 367 5.56 9.23 -0.80
CA GLU A 367 4.28 9.71 -1.37
C GLU A 367 3.69 10.92 -0.65
N ARG A 368 4.14 11.21 0.58
CA ARG A 368 3.81 12.44 1.30
C ARG A 368 4.39 13.69 0.63
N PHE A 369 5.57 13.56 0.03
CA PHE A 369 6.31 14.65 -0.62
C PHE A 369 6.18 14.61 -2.15
N TYR A 370 6.12 13.41 -2.74
CA TYR A 370 6.05 13.27 -4.20
C TYR A 370 5.02 12.21 -4.63
N PRO A 371 4.00 12.53 -5.45
CA PRO A 371 2.85 11.64 -5.70
C PRO A 371 3.17 10.26 -6.29
N ARG A 372 4.33 10.09 -6.92
CA ARG A 372 4.78 8.85 -7.53
C ARG A 372 6.13 8.45 -6.96
N ALA A 373 6.13 7.68 -5.86
CA ALA A 373 7.36 7.34 -5.15
C ALA A 373 8.45 6.74 -6.04
N MET A 374 8.08 5.86 -6.97
CA MET A 374 9.04 5.24 -7.89
C MET A 374 9.71 6.24 -8.84
N ASP A 375 9.04 7.32 -9.24
CA ASP A 375 9.65 8.34 -10.09
C ASP A 375 10.69 9.14 -9.30
N LEU A 376 10.39 9.49 -8.04
CA LEU A 376 11.37 10.14 -7.16
C LEU A 376 12.56 9.22 -6.87
N ARG A 377 12.31 7.94 -6.58
CA ARG A 377 13.38 6.97 -6.37
C ARG A 377 14.25 6.87 -7.62
N ARG A 378 13.66 6.69 -8.81
CA ARG A 378 14.42 6.66 -10.07
C ARG A 378 15.28 7.91 -10.21
N LYS A 379 14.73 9.07 -9.81
CA LYS A 379 15.48 10.32 -9.80
C LYS A 379 16.69 10.31 -8.86
N LEU A 380 16.58 9.71 -7.68
CA LEU A 380 17.73 9.47 -6.79
C LEU A 380 18.83 8.66 -7.49
N ASN A 381 18.45 7.60 -8.23
CA ASN A 381 19.41 6.78 -8.98
C ASN A 381 20.09 7.58 -10.10
N GLU A 382 19.30 8.27 -10.93
CA GLU A 382 19.79 9.06 -12.06
C GLU A 382 20.79 10.14 -11.64
N THR A 383 20.53 10.78 -10.50
CA THR A 383 21.33 11.91 -9.99
C THR A 383 22.37 11.50 -8.96
N SER A 384 22.50 10.19 -8.68
CA SER A 384 23.34 9.66 -7.59
C SER A 384 23.13 10.42 -6.26
N SER A 385 21.88 10.78 -5.97
CA SER A 385 21.48 11.54 -4.79
C SER A 385 20.90 10.63 -3.72
N VAL A 386 20.87 11.10 -2.47
CA VAL A 386 20.32 10.34 -1.35
C VAL A 386 19.32 11.15 -0.54
N ILE A 387 18.37 10.48 0.10
CA ILE A 387 17.53 11.06 1.14
C ILE A 387 18.21 10.82 2.49
N SER A 388 18.20 11.78 3.41
CA SER A 388 18.74 11.60 4.76
C SER A 388 17.89 12.39 5.78
N GLY A 389 18.40 12.60 7.00
CA GLY A 389 17.76 13.42 8.02
C GLY A 389 16.53 12.78 8.68
N SER A 390 15.54 13.62 8.99
CA SER A 390 14.36 13.22 9.79
C SER A 390 13.51 12.15 9.10
N LEU A 391 13.43 12.19 7.76
CA LEU A 391 12.60 11.25 7.01
C LEU A 391 13.16 9.82 7.09
N VAL A 392 14.47 9.65 6.93
CA VAL A 392 15.10 8.32 7.05
C VAL A 392 15.06 7.82 8.49
N LEU A 393 15.18 8.73 9.46
CA LEU A 393 15.06 8.36 10.88
C LEU A 393 13.63 7.92 11.25
N GLU A 394 12.59 8.56 10.72
CA GLU A 394 11.20 8.12 10.89
C GLU A 394 11.00 6.71 10.32
N TYR A 395 11.63 6.41 9.17
CA TYR A 395 11.56 5.08 8.57
C TYR A 395 12.23 4.03 9.44
N ALA A 396 13.41 4.36 10.00
CA ALA A 396 14.15 3.48 10.89
C ALA A 396 13.39 3.17 12.18
N LEU A 397 12.72 4.19 12.72
CA LEU A 397 11.99 4.18 14.00
C LEU A 397 10.48 4.13 13.78
N TYR A 398 10.06 3.37 12.77
CA TYR A 398 8.66 3.21 12.42
C TYR A 398 7.84 2.77 13.65
N GLY A 399 6.73 3.46 13.91
CA GLY A 399 5.86 3.22 15.07
C GLY A 399 5.92 4.29 16.16
N LEU A 400 6.91 5.20 16.12
CA LEU A 400 6.95 6.33 17.03
C LEU A 400 5.83 7.37 16.73
N PRO A 401 5.33 8.10 17.76
CA PRO A 401 4.18 9.00 17.63
C PRO A 401 4.50 10.37 16.99
N TRP A 402 5.51 10.42 16.11
CA TRP A 402 5.89 11.65 15.40
C TRP A 402 6.01 11.38 13.90
N MET A 403 5.77 12.43 13.12
CA MET A 403 5.83 12.37 11.66
C MET A 403 6.79 13.43 11.13
N CYS A 404 7.58 13.08 10.12
CA CYS A 404 8.45 14.02 9.43
C CYS A 404 7.64 14.92 8.49
N ASN A 405 7.90 16.23 8.53
CA ASN A 405 7.20 17.24 7.71
C ASN A 405 8.07 17.80 6.57
N ASP A 406 9.36 17.47 6.59
CA ASP A 406 10.42 17.87 5.69
C ASP A 406 11.07 16.64 5.03
N MET A 407 11.68 16.82 3.87
CA MET A 407 12.47 15.79 3.19
C MET A 407 13.79 16.41 2.71
N ASP A 408 14.89 15.85 3.19
CA ASP A 408 16.24 16.32 2.89
C ASP A 408 16.86 15.46 1.77
N ILE A 409 17.09 16.04 0.60
CA ILE A 409 17.76 15.40 -0.54
C ILE A 409 19.18 15.95 -0.67
N PHE A 410 20.16 15.07 -0.53
CA PHE A 410 21.58 15.40 -0.68
C PHE A 410 22.02 15.09 -2.10
N THR A 411 22.56 16.10 -2.78
CA THR A 411 22.90 16.03 -4.21
C THR A 411 24.20 16.74 -4.53
N ARG A 412 24.69 16.51 -5.76
CA ARG A 412 25.82 17.21 -6.34
C ARG A 412 25.34 18.55 -6.91
N GLU A 413 26.24 19.52 -7.00
CA GLU A 413 25.92 20.85 -7.52
C GLU A 413 25.34 20.81 -8.94
N ASP A 414 25.91 19.98 -9.82
CA ASP A 414 25.47 19.82 -11.21
C ASP A 414 24.08 19.19 -11.36
N CYS A 415 23.52 18.62 -10.29
CA CYS A 415 22.18 18.02 -10.27
C CYS A 415 21.13 18.88 -9.55
N ALA A 416 21.52 20.00 -8.92
CA ALA A 416 20.62 20.78 -8.08
C ALA A 416 19.44 21.40 -8.84
N ASP A 417 19.72 21.99 -10.01
CA ASP A 417 18.70 22.60 -10.87
C ASP A 417 17.71 21.55 -11.39
N GLU A 418 18.20 20.34 -11.68
CA GLU A 418 17.39 19.23 -12.15
C GLU A 418 16.40 18.74 -11.08
N TRP A 419 16.82 18.71 -9.81
CA TRP A 419 15.93 18.43 -8.68
C TRP A 419 14.87 19.52 -8.49
N GLU A 420 15.25 20.79 -8.61
CA GLU A 420 14.33 21.91 -8.51
C GLU A 420 13.26 21.86 -9.61
N GLU A 421 13.66 21.59 -10.86
CA GLU A 421 12.74 21.39 -11.97
C GLU A 421 11.81 20.18 -11.73
N PHE A 422 12.37 19.07 -11.22
CA PHE A 422 11.62 17.84 -10.94
C PHE A 422 10.48 18.05 -9.94
N PHE A 423 10.71 18.81 -8.86
CA PHE A 423 9.67 19.15 -7.88
C PHE A 423 8.71 20.25 -8.37
N THR A 424 9.21 21.22 -9.13
CA THR A 424 8.37 22.29 -9.71
C THR A 424 7.31 21.71 -10.64
N LYS A 425 7.62 20.65 -11.39
CA LYS A 425 6.66 19.90 -12.24
C LYS A 425 5.45 19.35 -11.48
N VAL A 426 5.56 19.13 -10.16
CA VAL A 426 4.45 18.66 -9.31
C VAL A 426 3.92 19.74 -8.37
N GLY A 427 4.24 21.01 -8.65
CA GLY A 427 3.67 22.19 -8.01
C GLY A 427 4.40 22.66 -6.75
N TYR A 428 5.66 22.27 -6.55
CA TYR A 428 6.51 22.92 -5.57
C TYR A 428 6.99 24.29 -6.07
N VAL A 429 7.24 25.19 -5.14
CA VAL A 429 7.84 26.51 -5.41
C VAL A 429 9.01 26.73 -4.46
N ARG A 430 10.09 27.35 -4.96
CA ARG A 430 11.23 27.73 -4.13
C ARG A 430 10.84 28.86 -3.19
N VAL A 431 11.06 28.66 -1.89
CA VAL A 431 10.77 29.66 -0.85
C VAL A 431 12.02 30.26 -0.24
N ARG A 432 13.13 29.53 -0.31
CA ARG A 432 14.42 29.98 0.24
C ARG A 432 15.57 29.45 -0.60
N GLY A 433 16.57 30.28 -0.81
CA GLY A 433 17.87 29.90 -1.33
C GLY A 433 18.92 30.45 -0.39
N ASP A 434 19.28 29.69 0.63
CA ASP A 434 20.40 30.06 1.49
C ASP A 434 21.67 29.58 0.80
N LYS A 435 22.37 30.49 0.13
CA LYS A 435 23.79 30.26 -0.15
C LYS A 435 24.51 30.25 1.19
N ALA A 436 25.36 29.24 1.44
CA ALA A 436 26.21 29.24 2.64
C ALA A 436 27.12 30.49 2.67
N GLU A 437 27.41 31.07 1.48
CA GLU A 437 28.04 32.37 1.35
C GLU A 437 27.01 33.50 1.40
N ARG A 438 26.75 34.05 2.59
CA ARG A 438 26.14 35.38 2.73
C ARG A 438 27.22 36.44 2.52
N LYS A 439 27.25 37.08 1.36
CA LYS A 439 27.87 38.40 1.23
C LYS A 439 26.89 39.44 1.78
N LYS A 440 27.27 40.15 2.85
CA LYS A 440 26.63 41.41 3.24
C LYS A 440 27.41 42.60 2.64
N GLU A 441 26.69 43.69 2.39
CA GLU A 441 27.15 44.91 1.72
C GLU A 441 28.19 45.75 2.52
N ASP A 442 28.51 45.37 3.77
CA ASP A 442 29.21 46.26 4.71
C ASP A 442 30.64 45.82 5.11
N GLY A 443 31.20 44.78 4.51
CA GLY A 443 32.64 44.47 4.63
C GLY A 443 33.15 43.94 5.98
N GLU A 444 32.28 43.65 6.95
CA GLU A 444 32.65 42.90 8.15
C GLU A 444 32.55 41.39 7.87
N GLU A 445 33.67 40.68 8.08
CA GLU A 445 33.77 39.21 8.00
C GLU A 445 32.98 38.59 9.16
N ASP A 446 31.69 38.27 8.94
CA ASP A 446 30.99 37.29 9.78
C ASP A 446 31.62 35.93 9.48
N ASP A 447 32.49 35.48 10.39
CA ASP A 447 33.14 34.18 10.39
C ASP A 447 32.09 33.05 10.35
N GLU A 448 32.30 32.12 9.39
CA GLU A 448 31.68 30.80 9.26
C GLU A 448 30.16 30.76 8.98
N SER A 449 29.79 30.18 7.84
CA SER A 449 28.41 29.76 7.61
C SER A 449 27.98 28.84 8.74
N ASP A 450 26.87 29.14 9.43
CA ASP A 450 26.36 28.31 10.51
C ASP A 450 26.10 26.85 10.09
N TYR A 451 26.06 26.55 8.80
CA TYR A 451 25.82 25.22 8.27
C TYR A 451 27.09 24.36 8.23
N ASN A 452 26.86 23.07 8.01
CA ASN A 452 27.90 22.07 7.91
C ASN A 452 28.90 22.56 6.86
N PRO A 453 30.21 22.64 7.15
CA PRO A 453 31.19 23.15 6.18
C PRO A 453 31.21 22.32 4.88
N ASN A 454 30.62 21.12 4.90
CA ASN A 454 30.46 20.27 3.73
C ASN A 454 29.22 20.58 2.88
N VAL A 455 28.40 21.57 3.26
CA VAL A 455 27.20 22.01 2.54
C VAL A 455 27.48 23.33 1.86
N LYS A 456 27.35 23.35 0.53
CA LYS A 456 27.55 24.54 -0.30
C LYS A 456 26.34 25.47 -0.30
N GLU A 457 25.14 24.91 -0.46
CA GLU A 457 23.89 25.66 -0.55
C GLU A 457 22.73 24.75 -0.16
N ILE A 458 21.67 25.34 0.41
CA ILE A 458 20.39 24.66 0.64
C ILE A 458 19.30 25.40 -0.13
N ARG A 459 18.56 24.66 -0.97
CA ARG A 459 17.39 25.18 -1.69
C ARG A 459 16.12 24.57 -1.12
N THR A 460 15.32 25.38 -0.45
CA THR A 460 14.07 24.94 0.16
C THR A 460 12.89 25.17 -0.78
N LEU A 461 12.17 24.09 -1.06
CA LEU A 461 10.94 24.08 -1.84
C LEU A 461 9.74 23.81 -0.92
N THR A 462 8.60 24.45 -1.19
CA THR A 462 7.33 24.16 -0.51
C THR A 462 6.21 23.88 -1.49
N ARG A 463 5.22 23.08 -1.08
CA ARG A 463 3.98 22.87 -1.84
C ARG A 463 2.76 23.29 -1.04
N LYS A 464 2.09 24.35 -1.51
CA LYS A 464 0.78 24.77 -0.96
C LYS A 464 -0.34 23.83 -1.42
N PRO A 465 -1.41 23.65 -0.62
CA PRO A 465 -1.66 24.22 0.71
C PRO A 465 -1.06 23.40 1.86
N ARG A 466 -0.45 22.24 1.57
CA ARG A 466 -0.02 21.28 2.61
C ARG A 466 1.16 21.74 3.45
N GLY A 467 1.95 22.69 2.96
CA GLY A 467 3.13 23.17 3.67
C GLY A 467 4.24 22.15 3.79
N THR A 468 4.22 21.07 2.98
CA THR A 468 5.32 20.10 2.92
C THR A 468 6.58 20.77 2.38
N LEU A 469 7.70 20.51 3.04
CA LEU A 469 9.00 21.08 2.71
C LEU A 469 9.91 20.02 2.08
N VAL A 470 10.70 20.44 1.10
CA VAL A 470 11.78 19.64 0.52
C VAL A 470 13.02 20.52 0.46
N ASP A 471 14.08 20.08 1.12
CA ASP A 471 15.38 20.74 1.09
C ASP A 471 16.30 20.00 0.14
N ILE A 472 16.77 20.68 -0.90
CA ILE A 472 17.83 20.21 -1.78
C ILE A 472 19.15 20.72 -1.20
N ILE A 473 19.90 19.82 -0.58
CA ILE A 473 21.16 20.10 0.11
C ILE A 473 22.32 19.76 -0.83
N ILE A 474 23.04 20.79 -1.23
CA ILE A 474 24.11 20.69 -2.23
C ILE A 474 25.43 20.47 -1.49
N SER A 475 26.13 19.38 -1.78
CA SER A 475 27.45 19.14 -1.20
C SER A 475 28.49 20.12 -1.78
N ASP A 476 29.44 20.53 -0.94
CA ASP A 476 30.67 21.24 -1.32
C ASP A 476 31.66 20.40 -2.15
N THR A 477 31.40 19.10 -2.29
CA THR A 477 32.22 18.15 -3.05
C THR A 477 31.34 17.27 -3.96
N PRO A 478 31.94 16.52 -4.90
CA PRO A 478 31.20 15.50 -5.64
C PRO A 478 30.61 14.37 -4.78
N ASN A 479 31.04 14.22 -3.52
CA ASN A 479 30.56 13.19 -2.62
C ASN A 479 29.34 13.66 -1.81
N VAL A 480 28.14 13.25 -2.25
CA VAL A 480 26.86 13.61 -1.62
C VAL A 480 26.71 13.13 -0.16
N LEU A 481 27.54 12.17 0.29
CA LEU A 481 27.51 11.66 1.66
C LEU A 481 28.38 12.50 2.62
N LYS A 482 29.26 13.35 2.11
CA LYS A 482 30.15 14.19 2.96
C LYS A 482 29.34 15.09 3.91
N PRO A 483 28.26 15.78 3.48
CA PRO A 483 27.34 16.45 4.39
C PRO A 483 26.68 15.51 5.39
N VAL A 484 26.29 14.30 4.97
CA VAL A 484 25.56 13.34 5.81
C VAL A 484 26.41 12.87 6.98
N VAL A 485 27.68 12.55 6.74
CA VAL A 485 28.64 12.16 7.80
C VAL A 485 28.94 13.35 8.74
N GLY A 486 28.82 14.58 8.23
CA GLY A 486 28.99 15.80 9.00
C GLY A 486 27.78 16.22 9.84
N PHE A 487 26.66 15.48 9.86
CA PHE A 487 25.50 15.84 10.68
C PHE A 487 25.85 16.01 12.16
N TRP A 488 25.16 16.94 12.82
CA TRP A 488 25.34 17.25 14.25
C TRP A 488 24.98 16.09 15.20
N ASN A 489 24.24 15.08 14.72
CA ASN A 489 23.76 13.96 15.52
C ASN A 489 23.97 12.62 14.79
N SER A 490 24.50 11.62 15.49
CA SER A 490 24.70 10.27 14.97
C SER A 490 23.42 9.60 14.43
N CYS A 491 22.24 9.84 15.03
CA CYS A 491 20.96 9.28 14.55
C CYS A 491 20.51 9.83 13.19
N LEU A 492 21.10 10.94 12.73
CA LEU A 492 20.77 11.57 11.45
C LEU A 492 21.74 11.21 10.34
N GLN A 493 22.77 10.42 10.64
CA GLN A 493 23.75 9.95 9.65
C GLN A 493 23.26 8.73 8.88
N ASN A 494 21.94 8.54 8.81
CA ASN A 494 21.28 7.48 8.08
C ASN A 494 20.84 8.04 6.73
N PHE A 495 20.91 7.24 5.67
CA PHE A 495 20.48 7.68 4.35
C PHE A 495 19.79 6.57 3.55
N ALA A 496 19.01 6.97 2.56
CA ALA A 496 18.30 6.10 1.64
C ALA A 496 18.63 6.46 0.20
N THR A 497 18.92 5.46 -0.62
CA THR A 497 19.14 5.57 -2.06
C THR A 497 17.86 5.19 -2.81
N PHE A 498 17.98 4.88 -4.11
CA PHE A 498 16.91 4.26 -4.89
C PHE A 498 16.34 3.00 -4.24
N ASP A 499 17.16 2.14 -3.67
CA ASP A 499 16.78 0.79 -3.23
C ASP A 499 17.47 0.32 -1.95
N THR A 500 18.29 1.15 -1.34
CA THR A 500 19.10 0.76 -0.18
C THR A 500 18.91 1.76 0.95
N PHE A 501 18.75 1.26 2.16
CA PHE A 501 18.84 2.04 3.39
C PHE A 501 20.16 1.75 4.08
N THR A 502 20.89 2.79 4.45
CA THR A 502 22.14 2.67 5.18
C THR A 502 22.05 3.40 6.52
N PHE A 503 22.37 2.68 7.59
CA PHE A 503 22.45 3.17 8.95
C PHE A 503 23.90 3.23 9.37
N ALA A 504 24.44 4.43 9.59
CA ALA A 504 25.83 4.60 10.00
C ALA A 504 26.07 4.07 11.42
N TYR A 505 25.08 4.26 12.29
CA TYR A 505 25.07 3.82 13.68
C TYR A 505 23.75 3.09 13.99
N PRO A 506 23.59 1.84 13.52
CA PRO A 506 22.35 1.08 13.68
C PRO A 506 21.99 0.86 15.15
N ARG A 507 22.93 0.47 16.02
CA ARG A 507 22.63 0.22 17.43
C ARG A 507 22.10 1.47 18.12
N ASN A 508 22.75 2.61 17.87
CA ASN A 508 22.32 3.90 18.38
C ASN A 508 20.97 4.33 17.81
N THR A 509 20.80 4.19 16.49
CA THR A 509 19.54 4.52 15.80
C THR A 509 18.38 3.72 16.40
N PHE A 510 18.44 2.38 16.39
CA PHE A 510 17.34 1.53 16.84
C PHE A 510 17.15 1.53 18.37
N SER A 511 18.17 1.91 19.14
CA SER A 511 18.03 2.16 20.59
C SER A 511 17.53 3.57 20.91
N GLN A 512 17.21 4.38 19.90
CA GLN A 512 16.76 5.78 20.04
C GLN A 512 17.77 6.62 20.85
N LYS A 513 19.07 6.42 20.60
CA LYS A 513 20.18 7.10 21.27
C LYS A 513 21.03 7.86 20.26
N GLY A 514 21.07 9.18 20.37
CA GLY A 514 21.91 10.04 19.54
C GLY A 514 23.08 10.63 20.31
N HIS A 515 24.18 10.88 19.62
CA HIS A 515 25.33 11.60 20.16
C HIS A 515 25.57 12.89 19.38
N VAL A 516 25.77 13.99 20.10
CA VAL A 516 26.17 15.26 19.48
C VAL A 516 27.60 15.15 18.97
N THR A 517 27.78 15.29 17.66
CA THR A 517 29.07 15.25 16.99
C THR A 517 29.94 16.41 17.47
N ARG A 518 31.25 16.17 17.67
CA ARG A 518 32.17 17.14 18.32
C ARG A 518 32.16 18.52 17.67
N MET A 519 32.10 18.57 16.34
CA MET A 519 32.18 19.82 15.56
C MET A 519 31.04 20.80 15.87
N TRP A 520 29.92 20.30 16.40
CA TRP A 520 28.70 21.08 16.55
C TRP A 520 28.44 21.56 17.98
N ARG A 521 29.34 21.26 18.93
CA ARG A 521 29.09 21.61 20.34
C ARG A 521 28.98 23.11 20.60
N GLN A 522 29.57 23.92 19.72
CA GLN A 522 29.56 25.37 19.82
C GLN A 522 28.49 26.00 18.92
N ASP A 523 27.81 25.23 18.08
CA ASP A 523 26.72 25.73 17.25
C ASP A 523 25.50 26.06 18.15
N TYR A 524 25.08 27.32 18.08
CA TYR A 524 23.99 27.88 18.88
C TYR A 524 22.61 27.22 18.62
N ARG A 525 22.46 26.49 17.50
CA ARG A 525 21.24 25.76 17.13
C ARG A 525 21.17 24.38 17.76
N VAL A 526 22.30 23.80 18.17
CA VAL A 526 22.33 22.45 18.75
C VAL A 526 21.40 22.30 19.95
N PRO A 527 21.30 23.25 20.91
CA PRO A 527 20.33 23.17 21.99
C PRO A 527 18.88 22.96 21.50
N TYR A 528 18.42 23.78 20.54
CA TYR A 528 17.09 23.65 19.93
C TYR A 528 16.92 22.30 19.21
N LEU A 529 17.93 21.87 18.48
CA LEU A 529 17.90 20.59 17.77
C LEU A 529 17.85 19.41 18.75
N VAL A 530 18.61 19.47 19.86
CA VAL A 530 18.56 18.47 20.94
C VAL A 530 17.15 18.39 21.50
N GLU A 531 16.53 19.52 21.85
CA GLU A 531 15.15 19.59 22.34
C GLU A 531 14.15 18.98 21.34
N LYS A 532 14.28 19.33 20.04
CA LYS A 532 13.45 18.78 18.95
C LYS A 532 13.48 17.25 18.91
N TYR A 533 14.64 16.61 19.04
CA TYR A 533 14.72 15.14 18.97
C TYR A 533 14.44 14.45 20.30
N ILE A 534 14.67 15.10 21.45
CA ILE A 534 14.16 14.62 22.75
C ILE A 534 12.63 14.56 22.72
N ALA A 535 11.97 15.59 22.19
CA ALA A 535 10.51 15.61 22.02
C ALA A 535 9.98 14.49 21.09
N ARG A 536 10.85 13.92 20.25
CA ARG A 536 10.55 12.76 19.38
C ARG A 536 10.84 11.41 20.03
N GLY A 537 11.19 11.40 21.32
CA GLY A 537 11.52 10.18 22.08
C GLY A 537 12.99 9.75 21.99
N ILE A 538 13.87 10.55 21.39
CA ILE A 538 15.28 10.19 21.21
C ILE A 538 16.11 10.72 22.38
N THR A 539 16.84 9.83 23.04
CA THR A 539 17.79 10.21 24.08
C THR A 539 19.05 10.77 23.42
N ILE A 540 19.33 12.06 23.60
CA ILE A 540 20.54 12.69 23.07
C ILE A 540 21.59 12.83 24.16
N ALA A 541 22.70 12.11 24.02
CA ALA A 541 23.85 12.25 24.89
C ALA A 541 24.69 13.45 24.43
N THR A 542 24.74 14.47 25.28
CA THR A 542 25.76 15.53 25.18
C THR A 542 27.01 15.05 25.94
N PRO A 543 28.20 15.01 25.31
CA PRO A 543 29.37 14.49 25.98
C PRO A 543 29.76 15.37 27.17
N ARG A 544 29.52 14.92 28.40
CA ARG A 544 30.16 15.51 29.60
C ARG A 544 31.65 15.14 29.57
N ARG A 545 32.51 16.15 29.39
CA ARG A 545 34.00 16.11 29.53
C ARG A 545 34.64 14.73 29.27
N ILE A 546 34.64 14.24 28.03
CA ILE A 546 35.49 13.10 27.65
C ILE A 546 36.96 13.58 27.69
N PRO A 547 37.88 12.92 28.43
CA PRO A 547 39.26 13.35 28.61
C PRO A 547 40.01 13.61 27.29
N TYR A 548 40.84 14.67 27.27
CA TYR A 548 41.51 15.20 26.07
C TYR A 548 42.40 14.18 25.32
N HIS A 549 42.90 13.16 26.01
CA HIS A 549 43.78 12.16 25.43
C HIS A 549 43.05 11.11 24.58
N MET A 550 41.71 11.00 24.68
CA MET A 550 40.90 10.18 23.78
C MET A 550 40.47 10.94 22.50
N GLN A 551 40.98 12.16 22.27
CA GLN A 551 40.46 13.12 21.28
C GLN A 551 41.28 13.27 19.98
N ARG A 552 42.24 12.38 19.68
CA ARG A 552 43.14 12.49 18.51
C ARG A 552 42.81 11.50 17.39
N HIS A 553 41.72 11.75 16.64
CA HIS A 553 41.60 11.46 15.19
C HIS A 553 40.29 12.06 14.64
N PRO A 554 40.28 12.73 13.46
CA PRO A 554 39.07 13.26 12.82
C PRO A 554 38.15 12.15 12.26
N PHE A 555 38.70 10.95 12.03
CA PHE A 555 37.95 9.70 11.96
C PHE A 555 37.90 9.11 13.36
N VAL A 556 37.04 9.68 14.21
CA VAL A 556 36.82 9.21 15.58
C VAL A 556 36.69 7.69 15.52
N ARG A 557 37.63 6.96 16.17
CA ARG A 557 37.48 5.51 16.38
C ARG A 557 36.05 5.29 16.84
N ARG A 558 35.23 4.61 16.03
CA ARG A 558 33.90 4.15 16.44
C ARG A 558 34.09 3.44 17.79
N HIS A 559 33.61 4.01 18.89
CA HIS A 559 33.63 3.39 20.22
C HIS A 559 32.40 3.91 20.98
N PHE A 560 31.48 3.02 21.39
CA PHE A 560 31.63 2.07 22.50
C PHE A 560 30.78 0.79 22.30
N ASP A 561 29.94 0.73 21.25
CA ASP A 561 29.12 -0.46 20.97
C ASP A 561 28.57 -0.59 19.52
N ASP A 562 28.92 0.32 18.59
CA ASP A 562 28.33 0.41 17.23
C ASP A 562 29.40 0.50 16.13
N HIS A 563 30.19 -0.57 15.99
CA HIS A 563 31.35 -0.60 15.08
C HIS A 563 30.98 -0.76 13.61
N PHE A 564 29.75 -1.18 13.29
CA PHE A 564 29.34 -1.58 11.94
C PHE A 564 28.22 -0.68 11.43
N SER A 565 28.30 -0.28 10.17
CA SER A 565 27.15 0.29 9.49
C SER A 565 26.29 -0.84 8.92
N TRP A 566 24.98 -0.68 8.91
CA TRP A 566 24.07 -1.62 8.26
C TRP A 566 23.60 -1.04 6.95
N SER A 567 23.61 -1.86 5.90
CA SER A 567 22.96 -1.54 4.62
C SER A 567 21.92 -2.61 4.34
N LEU A 568 20.72 -2.18 3.98
CA LEU A 568 19.62 -3.07 3.64
C LEU A 568 19.13 -2.74 2.23
N ASN A 569 19.27 -3.70 1.32
CA ASN A 569 18.67 -3.63 0.00
C ASN A 569 17.19 -4.06 0.07
N ILE A 570 16.30 -3.19 -0.41
CA ILE A 570 14.84 -3.37 -0.45
C ILE A 570 14.31 -3.53 -1.89
N SER A 571 15.19 -3.74 -2.86
CA SER A 571 14.77 -4.13 -4.21
C SER A 571 14.19 -5.55 -4.17
N SER A 572 13.06 -5.72 -4.85
CA SER A 572 12.37 -7.01 -4.94
C SER A 572 12.91 -7.90 -6.07
N GLY A 573 13.96 -7.45 -6.76
CA GLY A 573 14.54 -8.16 -7.89
C GLY A 573 15.79 -8.93 -7.47
N ARG A 574 15.87 -10.22 -7.85
CA ARG A 574 17.16 -10.93 -7.98
C ARG A 574 17.96 -10.38 -9.18
N ALA A 575 18.19 -9.08 -9.22
CA ALA A 575 19.05 -8.45 -10.20
C ALA A 575 20.46 -8.34 -9.59
N GLY A 576 21.13 -9.48 -9.37
CA GLY A 576 22.40 -9.46 -8.63
C GLY A 576 23.29 -10.70 -8.65
N ASP A 577 22.85 -11.88 -9.12
CA ASP A 577 23.78 -13.03 -9.18
C ASP A 577 24.73 -13.00 -10.39
N GLU A 578 24.54 -12.08 -11.36
CA GLU A 578 25.41 -12.01 -12.56
C GLU A 578 26.13 -10.67 -12.77
N PHE A 579 25.82 -9.59 -12.04
CA PHE A 579 26.35 -8.26 -12.36
C PHE A 579 27.50 -7.74 -11.48
N ASP A 580 27.94 -8.50 -10.46
CA ASP A 580 28.78 -7.94 -9.38
C ASP A 580 30.21 -8.53 -9.25
N LYS A 581 30.80 -9.06 -10.34
CA LYS A 581 32.19 -9.56 -10.30
C LYS A 581 33.16 -8.93 -11.31
N ALA A 582 32.71 -8.19 -12.33
CA ALA A 582 33.59 -7.73 -13.39
C ALA A 582 34.06 -6.26 -13.24
N ASP A 583 33.20 -5.34 -12.77
CA ASP A 583 33.46 -3.91 -12.99
C ASP A 583 33.98 -3.10 -11.77
N MET A 584 34.15 -3.73 -10.59
CA MET A 584 34.79 -3.07 -9.43
C MET A 584 36.27 -3.45 -9.26
N GLY A 585 36.84 -4.23 -10.18
CA GLY A 585 38.21 -4.75 -10.12
C GLY A 585 39.32 -3.76 -10.49
N GLU A 586 39.03 -2.63 -11.14
CA GLU A 586 40.06 -1.73 -11.67
C GLU A 586 40.27 -0.41 -10.89
N LEU A 587 39.49 -0.15 -9.84
CA LEU A 587 39.64 1.06 -9.00
C LEU A 587 40.22 0.80 -7.60
N ALA A 588 40.57 -0.44 -7.28
CA ALA A 588 41.08 -0.86 -5.96
C ALA A 588 42.57 -1.25 -5.95
N ALA A 589 43.36 -0.78 -6.93
CA ALA A 589 44.81 -1.02 -6.99
C ALA A 589 45.62 0.22 -6.62
N ALA A 590 45.33 0.85 -5.49
CA ALA A 590 46.19 1.88 -4.88
C ALA A 590 45.83 2.13 -3.40
N ASP A 591 45.95 1.09 -2.57
CA ASP A 591 46.44 1.16 -1.18
C ASP A 591 46.18 -0.19 -0.52
N GLY A 592 47.27 -0.90 -0.22
CA GLY A 592 47.23 -2.19 0.45
C GLY A 592 46.94 -2.01 1.93
N ASP A 593 45.73 -2.35 2.35
CA ASP A 593 45.42 -3.06 3.61
C ASP A 593 43.91 -3.05 3.91
N LEU A 594 43.10 -3.66 3.05
CA LEU A 594 41.72 -4.04 3.38
C LEU A 594 41.32 -5.31 2.61
N GLN A 595 41.85 -6.46 3.02
CA GLN A 595 41.28 -7.76 2.63
C GLN A 595 40.26 -8.20 3.66
N GLY A 596 39.00 -8.32 3.24
CA GLY A 596 37.97 -9.08 3.98
C GLY A 596 36.61 -8.39 4.11
N ILE A 597 35.89 -8.17 3.01
CA ILE A 597 34.43 -7.98 3.04
C ILE A 597 33.84 -8.79 1.88
N GLY A 598 33.59 -10.07 2.14
CA GLY A 598 32.71 -10.88 1.32
C GLY A 598 31.27 -10.58 1.68
N TRP A 599 30.42 -10.43 0.68
CA TRP A 599 28.97 -10.41 0.82
C TRP A 599 28.50 -11.64 1.58
N CYS A 600 28.00 -11.43 2.80
CA CYS A 600 27.14 -12.38 3.50
C CYS A 600 25.88 -11.63 3.90
N ASP A 601 24.75 -12.11 3.38
CA ASP A 601 23.40 -11.82 3.83
C ASP A 601 23.35 -11.50 5.33
N VAL A 602 22.88 -10.30 5.69
CA VAL A 602 22.40 -9.92 7.03
C VAL A 602 23.03 -10.76 8.15
N GLY A 603 24.34 -10.60 8.33
CA GLY A 603 25.09 -11.19 9.41
C GLY A 603 24.75 -10.51 10.73
N VAL A 604 23.54 -10.77 11.22
CA VAL A 604 23.10 -10.44 12.58
C VAL A 604 23.86 -11.38 13.52
N LEU A 605 25.06 -10.99 13.92
CA LEU A 605 25.64 -11.48 15.17
C LEU A 605 24.92 -10.75 16.31
N LEU A 606 23.83 -11.36 16.79
CA LEU A 606 23.20 -11.01 18.06
C LEU A 606 24.19 -11.33 19.20
N PHE A 607 24.53 -10.32 19.99
CA PHE A 607 24.91 -10.45 21.40
C PHE A 607 23.87 -9.72 22.24
#